data_AF-A0A2D8HKE9-F1
#
_entry.id   AF-A0A2D8HKE9-F1
#
_cell.length_a   1.000
_cell.length_b   1.000
_cell.length_c   1.000
_cell.angle_alpha   90.00
_cell.angle_beta   90.00
_cell.angle_gamma   90.00
#
_symmetry.space_group_name_H-M   'P 1'
#
loop_
_entity.id
_entity.type
_entity.pdbx_description
1 polymer ?
#
loop_
_entity_poly.entity_id
_entity_poly.type
_entity_poly.pdbx_seq_one_letter_code
_entity_poly.pdbx_strand_id
1 'polypeptide(L)' 'MSIGPWQIILILVIVLIIFGAGKLPRVAGDLAKGIKNFKKGMNEEDEPKAAESKPEALESAKSEQTENKDKAAQG' A
#
# COMPACT_ATOMS: atom_id res chain seq x y z
N MET A 1 1.87 16.53 -30.90
CA MET A 1 2.62 16.23 -29.67
C MET A 1 1.61 15.79 -28.62
N SER A 2 1.39 14.48 -28.49
CA SER A 2 0.45 13.94 -27.51
C SER A 2 1.18 13.70 -26.20
N ILE A 3 0.56 14.09 -25.09
CA ILE A 3 0.99 13.63 -23.76
C ILE A 3 0.77 12.12 -23.75
N GLY A 4 1.87 11.40 -23.92
CA GLY A 4 1.90 9.95 -23.90
C GLY A 4 2.14 9.42 -22.49
N PRO A 5 2.03 8.09 -22.32
CA PRO A 5 2.31 7.43 -21.05
C PRO A 5 3.73 7.71 -20.54
N TRP A 6 4.66 8.02 -21.45
CA TRP A 6 6.05 8.35 -21.13
C TRP A 6 6.18 9.64 -20.31
N GLN A 7 5.42 10.69 -20.65
CA GLN A 7 5.43 11.95 -19.91
C GLN A 7 4.81 11.80 -18.51
N ILE A 8 3.75 11.00 -18.38
CA ILE A 8 3.10 10.73 -17.09
C ILE A 8 4.07 10.05 -16.13
N ILE A 9 4.84 9.07 -16.61
CA ILE A 9 5.88 8.38 -15.82
C ILE A 9 6.96 9.37 -15.35
N LEU A 10 7.42 10.27 -16.21
CA LEU A 10 8.43 11.26 -15.83
C LEU A 10 7.94 12.17 -14.69
N ILE A 11 6.69 12.65 -14.80
CA ILE A 11 6.06 13.48 -13.77
C ILE A 11 5.92 12.70 -12.45
N LEU A 12 5.50 11.43 -12.54
CA LEU A 12 5.36 10.56 -11.37
C LEU A 12 6.68 10.38 -10.63
N VAL A 13 7.80 10.22 -11.34
CA VAL A 13 9.13 10.12 -10.74
C VAL A 13 9.49 11.41 -9.99
N ILE A 14 9.25 12.58 -10.57
CA ILE A 14 9.53 13.87 -9.91
C ILE A 14 8.70 14.01 -8.62
N VAL A 15 7.42 13.67 -8.68
CA VAL A 15 6.53 13.68 -7.51
C VAL A 15 7.04 12.71 -6.44
N LEU A 16 7.48 11.51 -6.82
CA LEU A 16 8.04 10.53 -5.88
C LEU A 16 9.35 11.01 -5.23
N ILE A 17 10.16 11.82 -5.91
CA ILE A 17 11.37 12.41 -5.32
C ILE A 17 11.00 13.46 -4.26
N ILE A 18 10.01 14.31 -4.55
CA ILE A 18 9.57 15.38 -3.63
C ILE A 18 8.84 14.81 -2.41
N PHE A 19 7.93 13.87 -2.63
CA PHE A 19 7.10 13.29 -1.57
C PHE A 19 7.75 12.06 -0.90
N GLY A 20 8.69 11.39 -1.58
CA GLY A 20 9.32 10.16 -1.14
C GLY A 20 8.49 8.90 -1.44
N ALA A 21 9.16 7.81 -1.84
CA ALA A 21 8.52 6.54 -2.20
C ALA A 21 7.73 5.87 -1.06
N GLY A 22 7.99 6.21 0.21
CA GLY A 22 7.28 5.64 1.35
C GLY A 22 6.00 6.39 1.76
N LYS A 23 5.86 7.66 1.37
CA LYS A 23 4.69 8.49 1.78
C LYS A 23 3.49 8.21 0.89
N LEU A 24 3.70 8.09 -0.43
CA LEU A 24 2.66 7.84 -1.43
C LEU A 24 1.84 6.56 -1.17
N PRO A 25 2.45 5.36 -0.95
CA PRO A 25 1.69 4.15 -0.67
C PRO A 25 0.96 4.18 0.67
N ARG A 26 1.51 4.88 1.67
CA ARG A 26 0.85 5.04 2.98
C ARG A 26 -0.43 5.87 2.85
N VAL A 27 -0.36 7.04 2.22
CA VAL A 27 -1.54 7.90 2.01
C VAL A 27 -2.54 7.27 1.04
N ALA A 28 -2.07 6.58 0.00
CA ALA A 28 -2.94 5.86 -0.92
C ALA A 28 -3.67 4.70 -0.23
N GLY A 29 -3.02 3.99 0.71
CA GLY A 29 -3.65 2.94 1.50
C GLY A 29 -4.79 3.47 2.39
N ASP A 30 -4.59 4.60 3.05
CA ASP A 30 -5.61 5.23 3.89
C ASP A 30 -6.78 5.79 3.05
N LEU A 31 -6.47 6.42 1.91
CA LEU A 31 -7.47 6.88 0.94
C LEU A 31 -8.27 5.71 0.36
N ALA A 32 -7.60 4.62 -0.02
CA ALA A 32 -8.24 3.43 -0.59
C ALA A 32 -9.18 2.75 0.40
N LYS A 33 -8.80 2.67 1.69
CA LYS A 33 -9.70 2.18 2.75
C LYS A 33 -10.95 3.06 2.89
N GLY A 34 -10.78 4.39 2.88
CA GLY A 34 -11.90 5.34 2.91
C GLY A 34 -12.85 5.17 1.72
N ILE A 35 -12.31 5.08 0.51
CA ILE A 35 -13.08 4.86 -0.72
C ILE A 35 -13.77 3.48 -0.70
N LYS A 36 -13.10 2.42 -0.21
CA LYS A 36 -13.68 1.08 -0.09
C LYS A 36 -14.87 1.07 0.86
N ASN A 37 -14.76 1.71 2.02
CA ASN A 37 -15.85 1.83 2.98
C ASN A 37 -16.98 2.71 2.42
N PHE A 38 -16.67 3.79 1.72
CA PHE A 38 -17.65 4.63 1.06
C PHE A 38 -18.43 3.87 -0.03
N LYS A 39 -17.73 3.09 -0.86
CA LYS A 39 -18.33 2.24 -1.89
C LYS A 39 -19.20 1.15 -1.28
N LYS A 40 -18.74 0.54 -0.17
CA LYS A 40 -19.49 -0.49 0.55
C LYS A 40 -20.79 0.06 1.12
N GLY A 41 -20.73 1.20 1.85
CA GLY A 41 -21.93 1.85 2.40
C GLY A 41 -22.93 2.25 1.33
N MET A 42 -22.46 2.76 0.18
CA MET A 42 -23.33 3.08 -0.96
C MET A 42 -23.98 1.85 -1.61
N ASN A 43 -23.34 0.67 -1.57
CA ASN A 43 -23.93 -0.57 -2.10
C ASN A 43 -24.86 -1.26 -1.09
N GLU A 44 -24.69 -0.99 0.21
CA GLU A 44 -25.57 -1.51 1.26
C GLU A 44 -26.99 -0.87 1.24
N GLU A 45 -27.17 0.28 0.58
CA GLU A 45 -28.50 0.87 0.33
C GLU A 45 -29.26 0.22 -0.84
N ASP A 46 -28.58 -0.51 -1.74
CA ASP A 46 -29.19 -1.05 -2.97
C ASP A 46 -29.40 -2.59 -2.97
N GLU A 47 -28.66 -3.38 -2.17
CA GLU A 47 -28.83 -4.85 -2.13
C GLU A 47 -28.45 -5.49 -0.77
N PRO A 48 -29.12 -6.59 -0.34
CA PRO A 48 -28.79 -7.26 0.91
C PRO A 48 -27.55 -8.15 0.75
N LYS A 49 -26.44 -7.71 1.35
CA LYS A 49 -25.34 -8.52 1.89
C LYS A 49 -24.57 -9.39 0.88
N ALA A 50 -23.51 -8.82 0.32
CA ALA A 50 -22.34 -9.60 -0.08
C ALA A 50 -21.03 -8.86 0.26
N ALA A 51 -20.02 -9.64 0.66
CA ALA A 51 -18.64 -9.28 0.95
C ALA A 51 -18.30 -8.78 2.38
N GLU A 52 -18.24 -9.76 3.28
CA GLU A 52 -17.05 -9.89 4.12
C GLU A 52 -15.81 -9.99 3.22
N SER A 53 -14.81 -9.15 3.47
CA SER A 53 -13.47 -9.34 2.91
C SER A 53 -12.48 -8.88 3.98
N LYS A 54 -12.18 -9.85 4.84
CA LYS A 54 -11.05 -9.92 5.78
C LYS A 54 -9.77 -9.43 5.06
N PRO A 55 -8.94 -8.57 5.67
CA PRO A 55 -7.59 -8.36 5.17
C PRO A 55 -6.73 -9.52 5.70
N GLU A 56 -6.50 -10.53 4.87
CA GLU A 56 -5.28 -11.35 4.95
C GLU A 56 -4.23 -10.71 4.04
N ALA A 57 -3.01 -10.57 4.58
CA ALA A 57 -1.80 -10.01 3.97
C ALA A 57 -1.93 -8.53 3.52
N LEU A 58 -1.15 -7.59 4.04
CA LEU A 58 0.30 -7.51 3.87
C LEU A 58 0.94 -6.88 5.12
N GLU A 59 1.19 -7.72 6.11
CA GLU A 59 2.22 -7.50 7.12
C GLU A 59 3.52 -8.08 6.53
N SER A 60 4.14 -7.37 5.59
CA SER A 60 5.42 -7.80 4.98
C SER A 60 6.18 -6.60 4.44
N ALA A 61 6.64 -5.75 5.34
CA ALA A 61 7.86 -4.97 5.18
C ALA A 61 8.07 -4.15 6.46
N LYS A 62 8.77 -4.73 7.44
CA LYS A 62 9.79 -4.08 8.29
C LYS A 62 9.85 -4.71 9.68
N SER A 63 10.84 -5.58 9.87
CA SER A 63 11.70 -5.72 11.06
C SER A 63 12.03 -7.21 11.28
N GLU A 64 13.13 -7.68 10.69
CA GLU A 64 13.97 -8.75 11.24
C GLU A 64 15.25 -8.86 10.39
N GLN A 65 16.09 -7.84 10.50
CA GLN A 65 17.53 -7.96 10.26
C GLN A 65 18.21 -7.59 11.57
N THR A 66 18.17 -8.53 12.52
CA THR A 66 19.05 -8.55 13.68
C THR A 66 19.91 -9.79 13.54
N GLU A 67 21.07 -9.54 12.96
CA GLU A 67 22.30 -10.32 13.04
C GLU A 67 22.52 -10.82 14.48
N ASN A 68 22.09 -12.04 14.77
CA ASN A 68 22.52 -12.79 15.94
C ASN A 68 23.68 -13.69 15.52
N LYS A 69 24.90 -13.16 15.63
CA LYS A 69 26.14 -13.93 15.55
C LYS A 69 26.81 -13.88 16.93
N ASP A 70 26.25 -14.63 17.87
CA ASP A 70 26.95 -14.97 19.11
C ASP A 70 26.92 -16.49 19.34
N LYS A 71 28.11 -17.04 19.61
CA LYS A 71 28.41 -18.38 20.17
C LYS A 71 28.16 -19.64 19.31
N ALA A 72 29.14 -19.94 18.46
CA ALA A 72 29.60 -21.31 18.22
C ALA A 72 30.92 -21.53 18.99
N ALA A 73 30.81 -21.67 20.31
CA ALA A 73 31.83 -22.25 21.17
C ALA A 73 31.11 -23.03 22.27
N GLN A 74 31.02 -24.36 22.09
CA GLN A 74 30.99 -25.45 23.09
C GLN A 74 30.10 -26.59 22.62
N GLY A 75 30.76 -27.74 22.45
CA GLY A 75 30.33 -29.00 21.90
C GLY A 75 31.57 -29.74 21.46
#